data_AF-A0A3D0WNX8-F1
#
_entry.id   AF-A0A3D0WNX8-F1
#
_cell.length_a   1.000
_cell.length_b   1.000
_cell.length_c   1.000
_cell.angle_alpha   90.00
_cell.angle_beta   90.00
_cell.angle_gamma   90.00
#
_symmetry.space_group_name_H-M   'P 1'
#
loop_
_entity.id
_entity.type
_entity.pdbx_description
1 polymer ?
#
loop_
_entity_poly.entity_id
_entity_poly.type
_entity_poly.pdbx_seq_one_letter_code
_entity_poly.pdbx_strand_id
1 'polypeptide(L)'
;NTTPVHGHAALFGVYGMLGIGLMLFVLRSMYRKQKWNDKLIKFTFWTLNAGLLLMVVVSLLPVGLMQTFASVNHGMWYARSAEFMQQPVVNVFKWSRIIGDTVFGIGTLTLFLFVYQLTLKK
;
A
#
# COMPACT_ATOMS: atom_id res chain seq x y z
N ASN A 1 -10.97 -1.70 11.92
CA ASN A 1 -10.05 -1.44 10.78
C ASN A 1 -8.64 -1.04 11.19
N THR A 2 -8.33 -0.96 12.48
CA THR A 2 -6.96 -0.78 12.99
C THR A 2 -6.06 -1.99 12.72
N THR A 3 -6.58 -3.21 12.72
CA THR A 3 -5.80 -4.41 12.33
C THR A 3 -5.34 -4.36 10.86
N PRO A 4 -6.21 -4.05 9.87
CA PRO A 4 -5.74 -3.79 8.50
C PRO A 4 -4.70 -2.68 8.36
N VAL A 5 -4.77 -1.60 9.16
CA VAL A 5 -3.72 -0.56 9.18
C VAL A 5 -2.37 -1.19 9.52
N HIS A 6 -2.30 -1.89 10.66
CA HIS A 6 -1.08 -2.58 11.08
C HIS A 6 -0.64 -3.61 10.04
N GLY A 7 -1.57 -4.42 9.52
CA GLY A 7 -1.27 -5.47 8.55
C GLY A 7 -0.60 -4.95 7.28
N HIS A 8 -1.13 -3.90 6.65
CA HIS A 8 -0.53 -3.34 5.43
C HIS A 8 0.80 -2.63 5.73
N ALA A 9 0.84 -1.81 6.78
CA ALA A 9 2.04 -1.06 7.14
C ALA A 9 3.20 -1.97 7.56
N ALA A 10 2.93 -3.04 8.31
CA ALA A 10 3.96 -3.97 8.76
C ALA A 10 4.35 -4.96 7.66
N LEU A 11 3.39 -5.67 7.05
CA LEU A 11 3.71 -6.71 6.08
C LEU A 11 4.36 -6.13 4.82
N PHE A 12 3.72 -5.16 4.18
CA PHE A 12 4.29 -4.58 2.96
C PHE A 12 5.41 -3.60 3.29
N GLY A 13 5.19 -2.68 4.25
CA GLY A 13 6.17 -1.65 4.58
C GLY A 13 7.51 -2.18 5.08
N VAL A 14 7.52 -3.34 5.76
CA VAL A 14 8.76 -4.01 6.19
C VAL A 14 9.14 -5.13 5.22
N TYR A 15 8.38 -6.23 5.20
CA TYR A 15 8.80 -7.44 4.47
C TYR A 15 8.63 -7.30 2.95
N GLY A 16 7.62 -6.59 2.48
CA GLY A 16 7.44 -6.28 1.05
C GLY A 16 8.60 -5.44 0.51
N MET A 17 8.93 -4.35 1.20
CA MET A 17 10.05 -3.47 0.83
C MET A 17 11.41 -4.18 0.94
N LEU A 18 11.62 -4.99 1.97
CA LEU A 18 12.82 -5.83 2.10
C LEU A 18 12.92 -6.84 0.96
N GLY A 19 11.82 -7.50 0.60
CA GLY A 19 11.76 -8.43 -0.54
C GLY A 19 12.13 -7.75 -1.86
N ILE A 20 11.59 -6.55 -2.12
CA ILE A 20 11.95 -5.75 -3.30
C ILE A 20 13.43 -5.37 -3.27
N GLY A 21 13.96 -4.95 -2.11
CA GLY A 21 15.37 -4.60 -1.95
C GLY A 21 16.31 -5.77 -2.27
N LEU A 22 16.03 -6.96 -1.71
CA LEU A 22 16.80 -8.17 -1.99
C LEU A 22 16.71 -8.60 -3.47
N MET A 23 15.51 -8.53 -4.06
CA MET A 23 15.32 -8.80 -5.48
C MET A 23 16.18 -7.87 -6.34
N LEU A 24 16.14 -6.56 -6.09
CA LEU A 24 16.96 -5.58 -6.82
C LEU A 24 18.46 -5.81 -6.59
N PHE A 25 18.88 -6.18 -5.38
CA PHE A 25 20.27 -6.51 -5.10
C PHE A 25 20.76 -7.70 -5.95
N VAL A 26 19.99 -8.79 -6.00
CA VAL A 26 20.32 -9.96 -6.82
C VAL A 26 20.34 -9.61 -8.30
N LEU A 27 19.33 -8.88 -8.79
CA LEU A 27 19.26 -8.41 -10.18
C LEU A 27 20.46 -7.53 -10.55
N ARG A 28 20.95 -6.70 -9.62
CA ARG A 28 22.13 -5.87 -9.87
C ARG A 28 23.39 -6.71 -10.09
N SER A 29 23.54 -7.80 -9.34
CA SER A 29 24.66 -8.74 -9.51
C SER A 29 24.54 -9.59 -10.78
N MET A 30 23.31 -9.94 -11.20
CA MET A 30 23.08 -10.69 -12.44
C MET A 30 23.28 -9.85 -13.71
N TYR A 31 22.87 -8.58 -13.70
CA TYR A 31 22.90 -7.68 -14.86
C TYR A 31 23.95 -6.56 -14.71
N ARG A 32 25.21 -6.92 -14.41
CA ARG A 32 26.28 -5.95 -14.04
C ARG A 32 26.57 -4.90 -15.12
N LYS A 33 26.56 -5.31 -16.40
CA LYS A 33 26.92 -4.45 -17.53
C LYS A 33 25.79 -3.52 -17.96
N GLN A 34 24.55 -3.78 -17.50
CA GLN A 34 23.40 -2.99 -17.90
C GLN A 34 23.26 -1.72 -17.06
N LYS A 35 23.03 -0.60 -17.75
CA LYS A 35 22.70 0.68 -17.11
C LYS A 35 21.23 0.68 -16.70
N TRP A 36 20.99 0.87 -15.41
CA TRP A 36 19.65 0.90 -14.84
C TRP A 36 18.99 2.27 -15.07
N ASN A 37 17.66 2.28 -15.12
CA ASN A 37 16.89 3.52 -15.19
C ASN A 37 16.56 4.01 -13.78
N ASP A 38 17.44 4.81 -13.20
CA ASP A 38 17.33 5.31 -11.83
C ASP A 38 16.07 6.16 -11.61
N LYS A 39 15.59 6.85 -12.65
CA LYS A 39 14.34 7.63 -12.57
C LYS A 39 13.14 6.72 -12.33
N LEU A 40 13.10 5.59 -13.02
CA LEU A 40 12.01 4.63 -12.93
C LEU A 40 12.00 3.91 -11.58
N ILE A 41 13.18 3.51 -11.07
CA ILE A 41 13.31 2.94 -9.72
C ILE A 41 12.91 3.95 -8.64
N LYS A 42 13.37 5.21 -8.76
CA LYS A 42 12.99 6.28 -7.83
C LYS A 42 11.48 6.51 -7.83
N PHE A 43 10.86 6.53 -9.01
CA PHE A 43 9.41 6.67 -9.15
C PHE A 43 8.66 5.50 -8.48
N THR A 44 9.08 4.26 -8.74
CA THR A 44 8.54 3.06 -8.06
C THR A 44 8.64 3.18 -6.53
N PHE A 45 9.80 3.58 -6.01
CA PHE A 45 10.00 3.72 -4.57
C PHE A 45 9.01 4.72 -3.96
N TRP A 46 8.89 5.91 -4.54
CA TRP A 46 8.01 6.96 -4.00
C TRP A 46 6.53 6.61 -4.14
N THR A 47 6.11 6.04 -5.26
CA THR A 47 4.70 5.66 -5.48
C THR A 47 4.26 4.52 -4.57
N LEU A 48 5.09 3.51 -4.33
CA LEU A 48 4.78 2.44 -3.37
C LEU A 48 4.66 2.97 -1.93
N ASN A 49 5.59 3.81 -1.49
CA ASN A 49 5.55 4.39 -0.13
C ASN A 49 4.40 5.39 0.05
N ALA A 50 4.22 6.31 -0.90
CA ALA A 50 3.14 7.30 -0.85
C ALA A 50 1.77 6.63 -0.97
N GLY A 51 1.63 5.63 -1.85
CA GLY A 51 0.41 4.86 -1.99
C GLY A 51 0.03 4.14 -0.69
N LEU A 52 1.00 3.45 -0.05
CA LEU A 52 0.78 2.79 1.24
C LEU A 52 0.37 3.80 2.33
N LEU A 53 1.08 4.93 2.42
CA LEU A 53 0.77 6.00 3.36
C LEU A 53 -0.65 6.53 3.15
N LEU A 54 -1.03 6.81 1.90
CA LEU A 54 -2.36 7.32 1.55
C LEU A 54 -3.47 6.32 1.89
N MET A 55 -3.32 5.04 1.56
CA MET A 55 -4.30 4.01 1.93
C MET A 55 -4.55 3.95 3.44
N VAL A 56 -3.46 4.02 4.21
CA VAL A 56 -3.51 3.96 5.67
C VAL A 56 -4.15 5.21 6.24
N VAL A 57 -3.64 6.40 5.90
CA VAL A 57 -4.01 7.66 6.55
C VAL A 57 -5.36 8.18 6.07
N VAL A 58 -5.67 8.06 4.78
CA VAL A 58 -6.89 8.64 4.19
C VAL A 58 -8.11 7.74 4.43
N SER A 59 -7.93 6.42 4.52
CA SER A 59 -9.04 5.47 4.63
C SER A 59 -8.99 4.59 5.87
N LEU A 60 -7.98 3.71 5.99
CA LEU A 60 -8.03 2.61 6.96
C LEU A 60 -7.97 3.10 8.42
N LEU A 61 -7.15 4.10 8.70
CA LEU A 61 -6.97 4.66 10.04
C LEU A 61 -8.21 5.44 10.51
N PRO A 62 -8.78 6.39 9.75
CA PRO A 62 -10.02 7.07 10.14
C PRO A 62 -11.16 6.09 10.42
N VAL A 63 -11.42 5.14 9.51
CA VAL A 63 -12.47 4.13 9.73
C VAL A 63 -12.14 3.23 10.92
N GLY A 64 -10.86 2.91 11.12
CA GLY A 64 -10.38 2.15 12.28
C GLY A 64 -10.70 2.85 13.60
N LEU A 65 -10.40 4.13 13.71
CA LEU A 65 -10.67 4.94 14.90
C LEU A 65 -12.17 5.10 15.15
N MET A 66 -12.96 5.36 14.11
CA MET A 66 -14.42 5.41 14.24
C MET A 66 -15.00 4.08 14.75
N GLN A 67 -14.53 2.95 14.22
CA GLN A 67 -14.94 1.61 14.69
C GLN A 67 -14.52 1.37 16.14
N THR A 68 -13.31 1.79 16.54
CA THR A 68 -12.86 1.69 17.93
C THR A 68 -13.77 2.50 18.85
N PHE A 69 -14.08 3.74 18.50
CA PHE A 69 -14.97 4.59 19.29
C PHE A 69 -16.38 4.00 19.42
N ALA A 70 -16.97 3.55 18.31
CA ALA A 70 -18.28 2.89 18.31
C ALA A 70 -18.26 1.60 19.15
N SER A 71 -17.18 0.82 19.09
CA SER A 71 -17.03 -0.41 19.88
C SER A 71 -16.95 -0.15 21.37
N VAL A 72 -16.30 0.94 21.79
CA VAL A 72 -16.19 1.32 23.20
C VAL A 72 -17.54 1.80 23.75
N ASN A 73 -18.29 2.61 22.98
CA ASN A 73 -19.53 3.22 23.46
C ASN A 73 -20.76 2.31 23.35
N HIS A 74 -20.83 1.45 22.34
CA HIS A 74 -22.04 0.66 22.02
C HIS A 74 -21.77 -0.84 21.91
N GLY A 75 -20.51 -1.28 22.01
CA GLY A 75 -20.10 -2.66 21.90
C GLY A 75 -19.65 -3.08 20.49
N MET A 76 -18.91 -4.19 20.44
CA MET A 76 -18.26 -4.68 19.21
C MET A 76 -19.27 -5.07 18.12
N TRP A 77 -20.45 -5.55 18.51
CA TRP A 77 -21.53 -5.90 17.59
C TRP A 77 -21.98 -4.69 16.74
N TYR A 78 -22.09 -3.51 17.35
CA TYR A 78 -22.50 -2.28 16.66
C TYR A 78 -21.42 -1.76 15.72
N ALA A 79 -20.14 -1.76 16.15
CA ALA A 79 -19.02 -1.35 15.31
C ALA A 79 -18.83 -2.21 14.03
N ARG A 80 -19.48 -3.38 13.99
CA ARG A 80 -19.48 -4.32 12.86
C ARG A 80 -20.83 -4.43 12.17
N SER A 81 -21.84 -3.70 12.62
CA SER A 81 -23.19 -3.77 12.08
C SER A 81 -23.30 -3.07 10.72
N ALA A 82 -24.34 -3.40 9.96
CA ALA A 82 -24.58 -2.78 8.66
C ALA A 82 -24.91 -1.29 8.80
N GLU A 83 -25.65 -0.92 9.86
CA GLU A 83 -26.05 0.44 10.16
C GLU A 83 -24.83 1.35 10.37
N PHE A 84 -23.82 0.89 11.11
CA PHE A 84 -22.57 1.63 11.27
C PHE A 84 -21.75 1.64 9.97
N MET A 85 -21.61 0.49 9.31
CA MET A 85 -20.73 0.36 8.16
C MET A 85 -21.25 1.08 6.91
N GLN A 86 -22.56 1.30 6.79
CA GLN A 86 -23.18 2.00 5.66
C GLN A 86 -23.39 3.50 5.89
N GLN A 87 -22.92 4.05 7.01
CA GLN A 87 -22.98 5.49 7.24
C GLN A 87 -22.30 6.26 6.10
N PRO A 88 -22.88 7.38 5.63
CA PRO A 88 -22.31 8.15 4.52
C PRO A 88 -20.84 8.51 4.72
N VAL A 89 -20.45 8.94 5.93
CA VAL A 89 -19.06 9.31 6.24
C VAL A 89 -18.10 8.11 6.20
N VAL A 90 -18.52 6.93 6.66
CA VAL A 90 -17.72 5.70 6.59
C VAL A 90 -17.51 5.31 5.12
N ASN A 91 -18.55 5.46 4.29
CA ASN A 91 -18.49 5.18 2.86
C ASN A 91 -17.57 6.17 2.12
N VAL A 92 -17.57 7.45 2.48
CA VAL A 92 -16.62 8.44 1.94
C VAL A 92 -15.17 8.00 2.19
N PHE A 93 -14.83 7.64 3.44
CA PHE A 93 -13.48 7.19 3.75
C PHE A 93 -13.12 5.87 3.04
N LYS A 94 -14.04 4.90 2.98
CA LYS A 94 -13.81 3.65 2.22
C LYS A 94 -13.50 3.91 0.75
N TRP A 95 -14.26 4.78 0.09
CA TRP A 95 -14.06 5.08 -1.33
C TRP A 95 -12.83 5.93 -1.58
N SER A 96 -12.47 6.82 -0.66
CA SER A 96 -11.23 7.61 -0.75
C SER A 96 -9.96 6.73 -0.80
N ARG A 97 -10.05 5.48 -0.33
CA ARG A 97 -8.98 4.48 -0.43
C ARG A 97 -8.48 4.30 -1.87
N ILE A 98 -9.35 4.44 -2.87
CA ILE A 98 -9.01 4.23 -4.28
C ILE A 98 -7.85 5.12 -4.74
N ILE A 99 -7.68 6.29 -4.12
CA ILE A 99 -6.59 7.23 -4.41
C ILE A 99 -5.25 6.58 -4.02
N GLY A 100 -5.16 6.06 -2.79
CA GLY A 100 -3.97 5.35 -2.32
C GLY A 100 -3.73 4.05 -3.10
N ASP A 101 -4.80 3.28 -3.32
CA ASP A 101 -4.74 2.01 -4.06
C ASP A 101 -4.21 2.21 -5.49
N THR A 102 -4.64 3.28 -6.17
CA THR A 102 -4.21 3.60 -7.53
C THR A 102 -2.74 4.04 -7.58
N VAL A 103 -2.32 4.92 -6.67
CA VAL A 103 -0.91 5.37 -6.59
C VAL A 103 0.01 4.19 -6.32
N PHE A 104 -0.37 3.29 -5.41
CA PHE A 104 0.39 2.08 -5.11
C PHE A 104 0.41 1.09 -6.27
N GLY A 105 -0.73 0.92 -6.95
CA GLY A 105 -0.85 0.08 -8.15
C GLY A 105 0.07 0.54 -9.27
N ILE A 106 0.14 1.86 -9.51
CA ILE A 106 1.08 2.46 -10.47
C ILE A 106 2.53 2.13 -10.10
N GLY A 107 2.90 2.21 -8.82
CA GLY A 107 4.24 1.84 -8.36
C GLY A 107 4.57 0.36 -8.61
N THR A 108 3.59 -0.52 -8.34
CA THR A 108 3.72 -1.96 -8.59
C THR A 108 3.89 -2.27 -10.08
N LEU A 109 3.08 -1.65 -10.94
CA LEU A 109 3.22 -1.77 -12.39
C LEU A 109 4.57 -1.24 -12.88
N THR A 110 5.05 -0.14 -12.31
CA THR A 110 6.34 0.42 -12.68
C THR A 110 7.50 -0.49 -12.26
N LEU A 111 7.42 -1.14 -11.10
CA LEU A 111 8.37 -2.19 -10.71
C LEU A 111 8.37 -3.36 -11.69
N PHE A 112 7.19 -3.84 -12.08
CA PHE A 112 7.06 -4.90 -13.08
C PHE A 112 7.71 -4.50 -14.40
N LEU A 113 7.40 -3.30 -14.91
CA LEU A 113 7.99 -2.78 -16.14
C LEU A 113 9.52 -2.64 -16.05
N PHE A 114 10.05 -2.22 -14.90
CA PHE A 114 11.51 -2.18 -14.66
C PHE A 114 12.15 -3.55 -14.86
N VAL A 115 11.62 -4.56 -14.18
CA VAL A 115 12.17 -5.92 -14.20
C VAL A 115 12.02 -6.52 -15.60
N TYR A 116 10.85 -6.35 -16.22
CA TYR A 116 10.59 -6.80 -17.59
C TYR A 116 11.57 -6.19 -18.60
N GLN A 117 11.76 -4.87 -18.58
CA GLN A 117 12.74 -4.20 -19.46
C GLN A 117 14.16 -4.67 -19.21
N LEU A 118 14.54 -4.96 -17.96
CA LEU A 118 15.87 -5.48 -17.64
C LEU A 118 16.08 -6.87 -18.25
N THR A 119 15.06 -7.73 -18.24
CA THR A 119 15.14 -9.08 -18.83
C THR A 119 15.25 -9.09 -20.35
N LEU A 120 14.73 -8.06 -21.04
CA LEU A 120 14.84 -7.93 -22.49
C LEU A 120 16.21 -7.43 -22.96
N LYS A 121 16.96 -6.75 -22.07
CA LYS A 121 18.31 -6.23 -22.36
C LYS A 121 19.41 -7.25 -22.07
N LYS A 122 19.06 -8.51 -21.91
CA LYS A 122 19.97 -9.58 -21.53
C LYS A 122 20.95 -9.91 -22.66
#